data_AF-A0A916G6N2-F1
#
_entry.id   AF-A0A916G6N2-F1
#
_cell.length_a   1.000
_cell.length_b   1.000
_cell.length_c   1.000
_cell.angle_alpha   90.00
_cell.angle_beta   90.00
_cell.angle_gamma   90.00
#
_symmetry.space_group_name_H-M   'P 1'
#
loop_
_entity.id
_entity.type
_entity.pdbx_description
1 polymer ?
#
loop_
_entity_poly.entity_id
_entity_poly.type
_entity_poly.pdbx_seq_one_letter_code
_entity_poly.pdbx_strand_id
1 'polypeptide(L)' 'AQGEVVALHCRAGKGRTGTMLACQLIWQGASALDALDRARAINPSWVQSQAQADFLMCFEESLRRRSGEASQD' A
#
# COMPACT_ATOMS: atom_id res chain seq x y z
N ALA A 1 -18.96 1.81 5.00
CA ALA A 1 -18.31 0.82 5.88
C ALA A 1 -19.22 0.59 7.07
N GLN A 2 -19.42 -0.66 7.52
CA GLN A 2 -20.36 -1.02 8.59
C GLN A 2 -19.82 -0.74 10.02
N GLY A 3 -18.79 0.10 10.16
CA GLY A 3 -18.15 0.40 11.45
C GLY A 3 -17.21 -0.69 11.98
N GLU A 4 -16.93 -1.73 11.19
CA GLU A 4 -16.10 -2.87 11.59
C GLU A 4 -14.60 -2.58 11.44
N VAL A 5 -13.80 -3.15 12.34
CA VAL A 5 -12.33 -3.04 12.33
C VAL A 5 -11.73 -4.24 11.59
N VAL A 6 -10.86 -3.96 10.61
CA VAL A 6 -10.12 -4.99 9.87
C VAL A 6 -8.65 -4.97 10.28
N ALA A 7 -8.13 -6.14 10.68
CA ALA A 7 -6.72 -6.31 11.00
C ALA A 7 -5.98 -7.05 9.87
N LEU A 8 -4.80 -6.54 9.49
CA LEU A 8 -3.90 -7.19 8.54
C LEU A 8 -2.69 -7.76 9.27
N HIS A 9 -2.36 -9.03 9.05
CA HIS A 9 -1.18 -9.64 9.63
C HIS A 9 -0.42 -10.55 8.66
N CYS A 10 0.83 -10.83 9.00
CA CYS A 10 1.64 -11.86 8.37
C CYS A 10 2.32 -12.67 9.48
N ARG A 11 3.38 -13.42 9.17
CA ARG A 11 4.08 -14.22 10.19
C ARG A 11 4.72 -13.37 11.29
N ALA A 12 5.39 -12.27 10.92
CA ALA A 12 6.14 -11.41 11.85
C ALA A 12 5.59 -9.99 11.95
N GLY A 13 4.55 -9.65 11.17
CA GLY A 13 3.94 -8.32 11.17
C GLY A 13 4.81 -7.18 10.59
N LYS A 14 5.91 -7.49 9.90
CA LYS A 14 6.90 -6.49 9.45
C LYS A 14 6.89 -6.25 7.94
N GLY A 15 7.17 -7.28 7.13
CA GLY A 15 7.17 -7.15 5.66
C GLY A 15 5.78 -6.98 5.06
N ARG A 16 5.09 -8.11 4.79
CA ARG A 16 3.80 -8.13 4.07
C ARG A 16 2.70 -7.28 4.73
N THR A 17 2.66 -7.23 6.05
CA THR A 17 1.69 -6.39 6.79
C THR A 17 1.89 -4.92 6.44
N GLY A 18 3.12 -4.42 6.57
CA GLY A 18 3.45 -3.04 6.22
C GLY A 18 3.20 -2.72 4.75
N THR A 19 3.57 -3.64 3.85
CA THR A 19 3.31 -3.49 2.41
C THR A 19 1.83 -3.35 2.11
N MET A 20 0.97 -4.22 2.65
CA MET A 20 -0.47 -4.16 2.40
C MET A 20 -1.12 -2.91 3.02
N LEU A 21 -0.66 -2.47 4.19
CA LEU A 21 -1.10 -1.21 4.79
C LEU A 21 -0.69 0.01 3.95
N ALA A 22 0.51 0.01 3.37
CA ALA A 22 0.94 1.04 2.42
C ALA A 22 0.08 1.00 1.14
N CYS A 23 -0.21 -0.19 0.59
CA CYS A 23 -1.13 -0.33 -0.55
C CYS A 23 -2.52 0.24 -0.25
N GLN A 24 -3.03 0.10 0.97
CA GLN A 24 -4.30 0.69 1.36
C GLN A 24 -4.25 2.23 1.29
N LEU A 25 -3.15 2.85 1.71
CA LEU A 25 -2.96 4.29 1.57
C LEU A 25 -2.92 4.73 0.10
N ILE A 26 -2.22 3.96 -0.75
CA ILE A 26 -2.14 4.23 -2.19
C ILE A 26 -3.52 4.12 -2.83
N TRP A 27 -4.28 3.08 -2.48
CA TRP A 27 -5.66 2.91 -2.94
C TRP A 27 -6.57 4.07 -2.53
N GLN A 28 -6.30 4.69 -1.39
CA GLN A 28 -6.99 5.89 -0.91
C GLN A 28 -6.48 7.20 -1.56
N GLY A 29 -5.53 7.14 -2.48
CA GLY A 29 -5.04 8.26 -3.26
C GLY A 29 -3.69 8.84 -2.84
N ALA A 30 -2.99 8.22 -1.87
CA ALA A 30 -1.61 8.61 -1.58
C ALA A 30 -0.66 8.17 -2.71
N SER A 31 0.44 8.89 -2.91
CA SER A 31 1.52 8.38 -3.77
C SER A 31 2.20 7.18 -3.14
N ALA A 32 2.87 6.35 -3.95
CA ALA A 32 3.62 5.20 -3.42
C ALA A 32 4.74 5.61 -2.46
N LEU A 33 5.40 6.75 -2.71
CA LEU A 33 6.43 7.31 -1.84
C LEU A 33 5.83 7.78 -0.51
N ASP A 34 4.75 8.58 -0.56
CA ASP A 34 4.08 9.06 0.66
C ASP A 34 3.53 7.91 1.50
N ALA A 35 2.99 6.87 0.85
CA ALA A 35 2.49 5.69 1.55
C ALA A 35 3.61 4.91 2.25
N LEU A 36 4.77 4.77 1.61
CA LEU A 36 5.95 4.14 2.20
C LEU A 36 6.45 4.92 3.42
N ASP A 37 6.59 6.24 3.28
CA ASP A 37 7.07 7.12 4.34
C ASP A 37 6.11 7.13 5.53
N ARG A 38 4.80 7.21 5.27
CA ARG A 38 3.76 7.12 6.32
C ARG A 38 3.77 5.77 7.02
N ALA A 39 3.92 4.67 6.27
CA ALA A 39 4.00 3.33 6.86
C ALA A 39 5.22 3.22 7.79
N ARG A 40 6.38 3.71 7.37
CA ARG A 40 7.62 3.69 8.18
C ARG A 40 7.60 4.66 9.34
N ALA A 41 6.90 5.79 9.24
CA ALA A 41 6.68 6.70 10.35
C ALA A 41 5.84 6.05 11.47
N ILE A 42 4.88 5.19 11.11
CA ILE A 42 4.09 4.41 12.10
C ILE A 42 4.93 3.28 12.67
N ASN A 43 5.64 2.52 11.83
CA ASN A 43 6.53 1.46 12.27
C ASN A 43 7.76 1.36 11.35
N PRO A 44 8.97 1.71 11.82
CA PRO A 44 10.18 1.70 11.01
C PRO A 44 10.57 0.32 10.46
N SER A 45 10.04 -0.77 11.03
CA SER A 45 10.28 -2.13 10.55
C SER A 45 9.37 -2.57 9.40
N TRP A 46 8.43 -1.72 8.98
CA TRP A 46 7.52 -2.02 7.87
C TRP A 46 8.19 -1.85 6.50
N VAL A 47 7.79 -2.70 5.54
CA VAL A 47 8.35 -2.76 4.18
C VAL A 47 9.87 -3.04 4.23
N GLN A 48 10.19 -4.32 4.40
CA GLN A 48 11.53 -4.80 4.79
C GLN A 48 12.50 -5.03 3.64
N SER A 49 12.01 -5.08 2.40
CA SER A 49 12.86 -5.33 1.23
C SER A 49 12.61 -4.31 0.13
N GLN A 50 13.63 -4.09 -0.70
CA GLN A 50 13.51 -3.24 -1.89
C GLN A 50 12.40 -3.73 -2.81
N ALA A 51 12.29 -5.04 -3.04
CA ALA A 51 11.21 -5.62 -3.84
C ALA A 51 9.80 -5.28 -3.31
N GLN A 52 9.62 -5.13 -1.99
CA GLN A 52 8.35 -4.69 -1.42
C GLN A 52 8.10 -3.19 -1.65
N ALA A 53 9.14 -2.37 -1.64
CA ALA A 53 9.04 -0.95 -1.97
C ALA A 53 8.76 -0.73 -3.46
N ASP A 54 9.48 -1.44 -4.34
CA ASP A 54 9.28 -1.41 -5.79
C ASP A 54 7.85 -1.87 -6.16
N PHE A 55 7.33 -2.86 -5.44
CA PHE A 55 5.95 -3.30 -5.59
C PHE A 55 4.93 -2.17 -5.35
N LEU A 56 5.17 -1.27 -4.39
CA LEU A 56 4.29 -0.13 -4.14
C LEU A 56 4.22 0.81 -5.36
N MET A 57 5.35 1.04 -6.03
CA MET A 57 5.41 1.84 -7.26
C MET A 57 4.60 1.17 -8.38
N CYS A 58 4.84 -0.14 -8.60
CA CYS A 58 4.10 -0.93 -9.59
C CYS A 58 2.59 -0.97 -9.30
N PHE A 59 2.20 -1.00 -8.02
CA PHE A 59 0.82 -1.01 -7.59
C PHE A 59 0.13 0.32 -7.92
N GLU A 60 0.74 1.46 -7.57
CA GLU A 60 0.24 2.79 -7.91
C GLU A 60 0.03 2.96 -9.42
N GLU A 61 1.03 2.57 -10.23
CA GLU A 61 0.91 2.60 -11.69
C GLU A 61 -0.24 1.73 -12.20
N SER A 62 -0.46 0.56 -11.58
CA SER A 62 -1.55 -0.34 -11.96
C SER A 62 -2.92 0.23 -11.62
N LEU A 63 -3.05 0.99 -10.53
CA LEU A 63 -4.28 1.73 -10.22
C LEU A 63 -4.51 2.89 -11.21
N ARG A 64 -3.45 3.61 -11.59
CA ARG A 64 -3.52 4.68 -12.60
C ARG A 64 -3.99 4.13 -13.95
N ARG A 65 -3.43 3.00 -14.40
CA ARG A 65 -3.84 2.32 -15.64
C ARG A 65 -5.32 1.92 -15.62
N ARG A 66 -5.77 1.26 -14.53
CA ARG A 66 -7.18 0.89 -14.35
C ARG A 66 -8.15 2.08 -14.36
N SER A 67 -7.74 3.20 -13.79
CA SER A 67 -8.59 4.41 -13.74
C SER A 67 -8.70 5.09 -15.11
N GLY A 68 -7.67 4.97 -15.95
CA GLY A 68 -7.68 5.43 -17.34
C GLY A 68 -8.55 4.57 -18.27
N GLU A 69 -8.61 3.26 -18.03
CA GLU A 69 -9.48 2.33 -18.75
C GLU A 69 -10.96 2.54 -18.40
N ALA A 70 -11.28 2.84 -17.13
CA ALA A 70 -12.65 3.11 -16.67
C ALA A 70 -13.24 4.44 -17.17
N SER A 71 -12.45 5.27 -17.86
CA SER A 71 -12.90 6.56 -18.42
C SER A 71 -13.20 6.50 -19.93
N GLN A 72 -13.16 5.31 -20.54
CA GLN A 72 -13.46 5.07 -21.97
C GLN A 72 -14.80 4.36 -22.23
N ASP A 73 -15.60 4.13 -21.19
CA ASP A 73 -17.01 3.69 -21.26
C ASP A 73 -17.96 4.89 -21.06
#